data_AF-A0A5N6E2F3-F1
#
_entry.id   AF-A0A5N6E2F3-F1
#
_cell.length_a   1.000
_cell.length_b   1.000
_cell.length_c   1.000
_cell.angle_alpha   90.00
_cell.angle_beta   90.00
_cell.angle_gamma   90.00
#
_symmetry.space_group_name_H-M   'P 1'
#
loop_
_entity.id
_entity.type
_entity.pdbx_description
1 polymer ?
#
loop_
_entity_poly.entity_id
_entity_poly.type
_entity_poly.pdbx_seq_one_letter_code
_entity_poly.pdbx_strand_id
1 'polypeptide(L)'
;MTRKKEFLCVMPDKPDVLGLRKQVKGAHYEGIKPLIAAGKLVDGGAILEAHPTENAEGRIKGSMVVYTADNEEEVHRIIEKDVYATSGVWDLEKVQIWPYIPAVREPVS
;
A
#
# COMPACT_ATOMS: atom_id res chain seq x y z
N MET A 1 22.60 6.32 -14.53
CA MET A 1 21.25 6.59 -14.01
C MET A 1 21.32 6.48 -12.50
N THR A 2 20.89 7.49 -11.75
CA THR A 2 20.74 7.37 -10.30
C THR A 2 19.71 6.27 -10.01
N ARG A 3 20.04 5.36 -9.09
CA ARG A 3 19.09 4.35 -8.61
C ARG A 3 17.89 5.10 -8.02
N LYS A 4 16.67 4.81 -8.47
CA LYS A 4 15.46 5.42 -7.90
C LYS A 4 15.41 5.09 -6.41
N LYS A 5 15.12 6.09 -5.57
CA LYS A 5 14.99 5.90 -4.12
C LYS A 5 13.73 5.11 -3.85
N GLU A 6 13.76 4.23 -2.85
CA GLU A 6 12.60 3.48 -2.44
C GLU A 6 12.12 3.94 -1.06
N PHE A 7 10.82 3.81 -0.83
CA PHE A 7 10.16 4.22 0.38
C PHE A 7 9.21 3.12 0.86
N LEU A 8 9.43 2.64 2.08
CA LEU A 8 8.50 1.76 2.78
C LEU A 8 7.36 2.60 3.32
N CYS A 9 6.14 2.27 2.92
CA CYS A 9 4.94 3.01 3.30
C CYS A 9 3.98 2.08 4.02
N VAL A 10 3.46 2.55 5.15
CA VAL A 10 2.40 1.88 5.91
C VAL A 10 1.22 2.82 5.97
N MET A 11 0.09 2.37 5.43
CA MET A 11 -1.18 3.10 5.41
C MET A 11 -2.20 2.32 6.24
N PRO A 12 -2.45 2.71 7.50
CA PRO A 12 -3.48 2.09 8.31
C PRO A 12 -4.87 2.32 7.71
N ASP A 13 -5.76 1.35 7.86
CA ASP A 13 -7.18 1.57 7.59
C ASP A 13 -7.81 2.35 8.75
N LYS A 14 -8.84 3.16 8.47
CA LYS A 14 -9.70 3.72 9.50
C LYS A 14 -10.53 2.62 10.19
N PRO A 15 -11.07 2.86 11.41
CA PRO A 15 -12.00 1.93 12.05
C PRO A 15 -13.22 1.64 11.17
N ASP A 16 -13.71 0.39 11.20
CA ASP A 16 -14.97 -0.05 10.59
C ASP A 16 -15.12 0.16 9.06
N VAL A 17 -14.02 0.30 8.32
CA VAL A 17 -14.04 0.53 6.86
C VAL A 17 -13.94 -0.72 5.98
N LEU A 18 -13.97 -1.94 6.57
CA LEU A 18 -13.75 -3.18 5.81
C LEU A 18 -14.75 -3.34 4.65
N GLY A 19 -16.02 -2.98 4.86
CA GLY A 19 -17.05 -3.03 3.81
C GLY A 19 -16.73 -2.12 2.64
N LEU A 20 -16.38 -0.86 2.93
CA LEU A 20 -15.94 0.11 1.92
C LEU A 20 -14.69 -0.35 1.19
N ARG A 21 -13.69 -0.86 1.93
CA ARG A 21 -12.46 -1.40 1.36
C ARG A 21 -12.75 -2.52 0.36
N LYS A 22 -13.65 -3.46 0.70
CA LYS A 22 -14.09 -4.53 -0.20
C LYS A 22 -14.79 -3.96 -1.44
N GLN A 23 -15.66 -2.95 -1.27
CA GLN A 23 -16.38 -2.28 -2.36
C GLN A 23 -15.45 -1.60 -3.37
N VAL A 24 -14.44 -0.85 -2.91
CA VAL A 24 -13.54 -0.09 -3.80
C VAL A 24 -12.25 -0.84 -4.20
N LYS A 25 -12.07 -2.08 -3.72
CA LYS A 25 -10.88 -2.93 -3.99
C LYS A 25 -10.59 -3.10 -5.48
N GLY A 26 -11.62 -3.26 -6.31
CA GLY A 26 -11.44 -3.39 -7.77
C GLY A 26 -10.80 -2.14 -8.37
N ALA A 27 -11.31 -0.96 -8.03
CA ALA A 27 -10.77 0.32 -8.49
C ALA A 27 -9.35 0.58 -7.97
N HIS A 28 -9.04 0.15 -6.74
CA HIS A 28 -7.68 0.21 -6.18
C HIS A 28 -6.71 -0.58 -7.06
N TYR A 29 -7.05 -1.82 -7.41
CA TYR A 29 -6.19 -2.63 -8.26
C TYR A 29 -6.01 -2.06 -9.66
N GLU A 30 -7.06 -1.51 -10.28
CA GLU A 30 -6.89 -0.81 -11.57
C GLU A 30 -5.98 0.42 -11.45
N GLY A 31 -6.07 1.16 -10.34
CA GLY A 31 -5.24 2.34 -10.08
C GLY A 31 -3.75 2.02 -9.88
N ILE A 32 -3.41 0.88 -9.29
CA ILE A 32 -1.99 0.53 -9.04
C ILE A 32 -1.30 -0.14 -10.24
N LYS A 33 -2.03 -0.76 -11.17
CA LYS A 33 -1.46 -1.36 -12.40
C LYS A 33 -0.48 -0.45 -13.15
N PRO A 34 -0.82 0.82 -13.48
CA PRO A 34 0.11 1.72 -14.15
C PRO A 34 1.34 2.07 -13.30
N LEU A 35 1.21 2.09 -11.96
CA LEU A 35 2.35 2.31 -11.06
C LEU A 35 3.32 1.14 -11.08
N ILE A 36 2.80 -0.10 -11.11
CA ILE A 36 3.60 -1.32 -11.25
C ILE A 36 4.33 -1.30 -12.60
N ALA A 37 3.62 -1.03 -13.70
CA ALA A 37 4.20 -0.97 -15.04
C ALA A 37 5.29 0.09 -15.17
N ALA A 38 5.16 1.22 -14.46
CA ALA A 38 6.17 2.29 -14.42
C ALA A 38 7.33 2.02 -13.43
N GLY A 39 7.31 0.88 -12.74
CA GLY A 39 8.26 0.54 -11.68
C GLY A 39 8.17 1.45 -10.45
N LYS A 40 7.04 2.15 -10.26
CA LYS A 40 6.79 3.04 -9.12
C LYS A 40 6.23 2.31 -7.91
N LEU A 41 5.54 1.19 -8.09
CA LEU A 41 5.10 0.29 -7.00
C LEU A 41 5.79 -1.05 -7.20
N VAL A 42 6.72 -1.40 -6.32
CA VAL A 42 7.64 -2.54 -6.49
C VAL A 42 7.36 -3.69 -5.52
N ASP A 43 6.59 -3.44 -4.47
CA ASP A 43 6.08 -4.44 -3.53
C ASP A 43 4.82 -3.87 -2.85
N GLY A 44 3.87 -4.73 -2.45
CA GLY A 44 2.70 -4.28 -1.71
C GLY A 44 1.73 -5.38 -1.28
N GLY A 45 1.07 -5.18 -0.15
CA GLY A 45 0.13 -6.14 0.42
C GLY A 45 -0.76 -5.57 1.52
N ALA A 46 -1.76 -6.35 1.91
CA ALA A 46 -2.62 -6.04 3.04
C ALA A 46 -1.91 -6.37 4.36
N ILE A 47 -1.95 -5.45 5.32
CA ILE A 47 -1.51 -5.71 6.68
C ILE A 47 -2.68 -6.37 7.42
N LEU A 48 -2.44 -7.51 8.04
CA LEU A 48 -3.45 -8.24 8.80
C LEU A 48 -3.24 -8.05 10.31
N GLU A 49 -4.33 -7.99 11.05
CA GLU A 49 -4.34 -8.14 12.52
C GLU A 49 -4.10 -9.60 12.90
N ALA A 50 -4.71 -10.53 12.16
CA ALA A 50 -4.50 -11.97 12.28
C ALA A 50 -4.58 -12.63 10.90
N HIS A 51 -3.77 -13.67 10.70
CA HIS A 51 -3.85 -14.49 9.50
C HIS A 51 -5.20 -15.22 9.43
N PRO A 52 -5.72 -15.51 8.21
CA PRO A 52 -6.87 -16.38 8.06
C PRO A 52 -6.59 -17.76 8.65
N THR A 53 -7.64 -18.40 9.15
CA THR A 53 -7.64 -19.79 9.62
C THR A 53 -8.72 -20.56 8.87
N GLU A 54 -8.84 -21.87 9.11
CA GLU A 54 -9.92 -22.69 8.52
C GLU A 54 -11.32 -22.12 8.82
N ASN A 55 -11.49 -21.46 9.97
CA ASN A 55 -12.79 -21.02 10.47
C ASN A 55 -12.98 -19.49 10.46
N ALA A 56 -11.99 -18.71 10.00
CA ALA A 56 -12.07 -17.25 10.04
C ALA A 56 -11.26 -16.58 8.92
N GLU A 57 -11.85 -15.53 8.32
CA GLU A 57 -11.16 -14.64 7.39
C GLU A 57 -10.04 -13.86 8.10
N GLY A 58 -8.99 -13.53 7.36
CA GLY A 58 -7.94 -12.63 7.83
C GLY A 58 -8.51 -11.23 8.07
N ARG A 59 -8.23 -10.65 9.23
CA ARG A 59 -8.72 -9.30 9.58
C ARG A 59 -7.75 -8.27 9.07
N ILE A 60 -8.14 -7.54 8.03
CA ILE A 60 -7.29 -6.51 7.42
C ILE A 60 -7.31 -5.24 8.26
N LYS A 61 -6.14 -4.63 8.48
CA LYS A 61 -5.97 -3.37 9.24
C LYS A 61 -5.19 -2.27 8.52
N GLY A 62 -4.82 -2.48 7.26
CA GLY A 62 -4.07 -1.50 6.48
C GLY A 62 -3.41 -2.07 5.24
N SER A 63 -2.47 -1.32 4.70
CA SER A 63 -1.64 -1.69 3.56
C SER A 63 -0.18 -1.36 3.82
N MET A 64 0.71 -2.21 3.34
CA MET A 64 2.13 -1.93 3.21
C MET A 64 2.45 -1.86 1.72
N VAL A 65 3.15 -0.81 1.29
CA VAL A 65 3.58 -0.66 -0.09
C VAL A 65 5.00 -0.11 -0.11
N VAL A 66 5.82 -0.59 -1.03
CA VAL A 66 7.11 0.03 -1.34
C VAL A 66 7.00 0.79 -2.67
N TYR A 67 7.16 2.10 -2.60
CA TYR A 67 7.16 2.98 -3.77
C TYR A 67 8.58 3.40 -4.17
N THR A 68 8.82 3.59 -5.46
CA THR A 68 10.00 4.31 -5.95
C THR A 68 9.64 5.74 -6.34
N ALA A 69 10.40 6.71 -5.84
CA ALA A 69 10.14 8.14 -6.05
C ALA A 69 11.44 8.96 -5.94
N ASP A 70 11.40 10.22 -6.34
CA ASP A 70 12.53 11.15 -6.19
C ASP A 70 12.69 11.66 -4.74
N ASN A 71 11.56 11.80 -4.04
CA ASN A 71 11.45 12.30 -2.67
C ASN A 71 10.14 11.81 -2.00
N GLU A 72 10.02 12.07 -0.70
CA GLU A 72 8.86 11.68 0.11
C GLU A 72 7.58 12.39 -0.34
N GLU A 73 7.67 13.65 -0.79
CA GLU A 73 6.50 14.42 -1.23
C GLU A 73 5.84 13.82 -2.48
N GLU A 74 6.62 13.20 -3.37
CA GLU A 74 6.05 12.43 -4.49
C GLU A 74 5.31 11.18 -4.00
N VAL A 75 5.82 10.51 -2.97
CA VAL A 75 5.17 9.33 -2.37
C VAL A 75 3.82 9.71 -1.76
N HIS A 76 3.76 10.80 -0.98
CA HIS A 76 2.49 11.34 -0.45
C HIS A 76 1.49 11.58 -1.57
N ARG A 77 1.89 12.25 -2.65
CA ARG A 77 1.02 12.50 -3.82
C ARG A 77 0.55 11.23 -4.53
N ILE A 78 1.34 10.15 -4.51
CA ILE A 78 0.93 8.86 -5.05
C ILE A 78 -0.14 8.23 -4.15
N ILE A 79 0.09 8.20 -2.84
CA ILE A 79 -0.83 7.63 -1.84
C ILE A 79 -2.18 8.38 -1.86
N GLU A 80 -2.15 9.71 -1.84
CA GLU A 80 -3.36 10.57 -1.80
C GLU A 80 -4.27 10.41 -3.02
N LYS A 81 -3.73 9.94 -4.15
CA LYS A 81 -4.49 9.71 -5.38
C LYS A 81 -5.15 8.33 -5.44
N ASP A 82 -4.77 7.42 -4.54
CA ASP A 82 -5.35 6.09 -4.51
C ASP A 82 -6.84 6.17 -4.12
N VAL A 83 -7.66 5.25 -4.65
CA VAL A 83 -9.07 5.18 -4.26
C VAL A 83 -9.23 4.85 -2.77
N TYR A 84 -8.32 4.08 -2.16
CA TYR A 84 -8.36 3.85 -0.72
C TYR A 84 -8.09 5.12 0.09
N ALA A 85 -7.29 6.06 -0.41
CA ALA A 85 -7.14 7.37 0.20
C ALA A 85 -8.39 8.24 -0.02
N THR A 86 -8.78 8.44 -1.30
CA THR A 86 -9.86 9.38 -1.68
C THR A 86 -11.25 8.95 -1.22
N SER A 87 -11.51 7.65 -1.06
CA SER A 87 -12.76 7.15 -0.49
C SER A 87 -12.79 7.12 1.05
N GLY A 88 -11.64 7.36 1.69
CA GLY A 88 -11.53 7.39 3.16
C GLY A 88 -11.32 6.02 3.81
N VAL A 89 -10.83 5.02 3.08
CA VAL A 89 -10.40 3.73 3.67
C VAL A 89 -9.14 3.93 4.51
N TRP A 90 -8.12 4.59 3.96
CA TRP A 90 -6.88 4.84 4.68
C TRP A 90 -6.99 6.04 5.63
N ASP A 91 -6.35 5.92 6.79
CA ASP A 91 -6.16 6.99 7.75
C ASP A 91 -4.89 7.78 7.39
N LEU A 92 -5.05 8.81 6.54
CA LEU A 92 -3.92 9.61 6.03
C LEU A 92 -3.13 10.32 7.13
N GLU A 93 -3.76 10.61 8.27
CA GLU A 93 -3.08 11.23 9.43
C GLU A 93 -2.10 10.27 10.12
N LYS A 94 -2.23 8.96 9.88
CA LYS A 94 -1.40 7.90 10.48
C LYS A 94 -0.48 7.19 9.49
N VAL A 95 -0.39 7.71 8.26
CA VAL A 95 0.52 7.17 7.25
C VAL A 95 1.96 7.34 7.73
N GLN A 96 2.75 6.29 7.58
CA GLN A 96 4.16 6.29 7.89
C GLN A 96 4.95 6.01 6.61
N ILE A 97 6.00 6.81 6.38
CA ILE A 97 6.86 6.70 5.19
C ILE A 97 8.30 6.74 5.65
N TRP A 98 9.11 5.81 5.16
CA TRP A 98 10.54 5.75 5.46
C TRP A 98 11.36 5.48 4.21
N PRO A 99 12.51 6.17 4.01
CA PRO A 99 13.50 5.73 3.03
C PRO A 99 13.90 4.29 3.28
N TYR A 100 13.89 3.47 2.23
CA TYR A 100 14.05 2.03 2.32
C TYR A 100 15.10 1.54 1.32
N ILE A 101 15.93 0.60 1.74
CA ILE A 101 16.88 -0.10 0.88
C ILE A 101 16.63 -1.59 1.09
N PRO A 102 16.01 -2.30 0.13
CA PRO A 102 15.81 -3.74 0.26
C PRO A 102 17.15 -4.45 0.17
N ALA A 103 17.42 -5.33 1.13
CA ALA A 103 18.52 -6.29 1.03
C ALA A 103 18.17 -7.47 0.11
N VAL A 104 16.89 -7.87 0.08
CA VAL A 104 16.37 -9.01 -0.68
C VAL A 104 14.96 -8.67 -1.20
N ARG A 105 14.65 -9.09 -2.43
CA ARG A 105 13.30 -9.17 -3.00
C ARG A 105 13.20 -10.47 -3.78
N GLU A 106 12.82 -11.54 -3.10
CA GLU A 106 12.64 -12.85 -3.72
C GLU A 106 11.19 -13.26 -3.55
N PRO A 107 10.49 -13.68 -4.63
CA PRO A 107 9.27 -14.44 -4.45
C PRO A 107 9.64 -15.69 -3.65
N VAL A 108 8.95 -15.94 -2.54
CA VAL A 108 9.09 -17.22 -1.85
C VAL A 108 8.63 -18.28 -2.86
N SER A 109 9.57 -19.12 -3.29
CA SER A 109 9.36 -20.24 -4.21
C SER A 109 8.19 -21.12 -3.80
#